data_AF-A0A9N9RHX0-F1
#
_entry.id   AF-A0A9N9RHX0-F1
#
_cell.length_a   1.000
_cell.length_b   1.000
_cell.length_c   1.000
_cell.angle_alpha   90.00
_cell.angle_beta   90.00
_cell.angle_gamma   90.00
#
_symmetry.space_group_name_H-M   'P 1'
#
loop_
_entity.id
_entity.type
_entity.pdbx_description
1 polymer ?
#
loop_
_entity_poly.entity_id
_entity_poly.type
_entity_poly.pdbx_seq_one_letter_code
_entity_poly.pdbx_strand_id
1 'polypeptide(L)'
;MVQEKKSAMFTKEEELLLQDFNRNVSTGSNMLFYGSAAITSALPIWLYWRIHQMELLPSLIFFVAFTAISTYLMAMAYRNTKFTLKHKVAVKREDAVTREMTQLLADDKMSRKEKDERILWKKNEVADFEATVFSIFYNNALFLAFVIFLSFYLLRSISPTFNYMITISGTSGLLALLSTSKSS
;
A
#
# COMPACT_ATOMS: atom_id res chain seq x y z
N MET A 1 -46.38 -10.13 8.17
CA MET A 1 -45.61 -9.71 9.37
C MET A 1 -44.14 -9.68 9.00
N VAL A 2 -43.55 -8.49 9.02
CA VAL A 2 -42.15 -8.23 8.65
C VAL A 2 -41.28 -8.60 9.86
N GLN A 3 -40.32 -9.51 9.67
CA GLN A 3 -39.29 -9.79 10.67
C GLN A 3 -38.33 -8.61 10.74
N GLU A 4 -38.37 -7.92 11.87
CA GLU A 4 -37.45 -6.83 12.20
C GLU A 4 -36.05 -7.41 12.43
N LYS A 5 -35.13 -7.09 11.51
CA LYS A 5 -33.73 -7.51 11.53
C LYS A 5 -33.01 -6.72 12.63
N LYS A 6 -33.00 -7.26 13.85
CA LYS A 6 -32.22 -6.71 14.98
C LYS A 6 -30.74 -6.77 14.60
N SER A 7 -30.20 -5.65 14.13
CA SER A 7 -28.77 -5.45 13.96
C SER A 7 -28.11 -5.66 15.32
N ALA A 8 -27.38 -6.76 15.46
CA ALA A 8 -26.52 -6.97 16.62
C ALA A 8 -25.54 -5.80 16.68
N MET A 9 -25.72 -4.94 17.68
CA MET A 9 -24.80 -3.86 18.00
C MET A 9 -23.56 -4.53 18.57
N PHE A 10 -22.54 -4.71 17.72
CA PHE A 10 -21.25 -5.26 18.14
C PHE A 10 -20.60 -4.31 19.16
N THR A 11 -19.91 -4.88 20.14
CA THR A 11 -19.16 -4.07 21.11
C THR A 11 -18.01 -3.38 20.37
N LYS A 12 -17.62 -2.14 20.74
CA LYS A 12 -16.51 -1.42 20.06
C LYS A 12 -15.23 -2.24 19.94
N GLU A 13 -14.96 -3.14 20.89
CA GLU A 13 -13.83 -4.09 20.83
C GLU A 13 -14.00 -5.13 19.72
N GLU A 14 -15.21 -5.66 19.54
CA GLU A 14 -15.55 -6.57 18.44
C GLU A 14 -15.54 -5.82 17.09
N GLU A 15 -15.95 -4.56 17.05
CA GLU A 15 -15.82 -3.72 15.84
C GLU A 15 -14.35 -3.45 15.50
N LEU A 16 -13.48 -3.21 16.48
CA LEU A 16 -12.03 -3.07 16.26
C LEU A 16 -11.41 -4.37 15.77
N LEU A 17 -11.81 -5.52 16.34
CA LEU A 17 -11.40 -6.83 15.85
C LEU A 17 -11.92 -7.08 14.43
N LEU A 18 -13.18 -6.78 14.16
CA LEU A 18 -13.78 -6.88 12.83
C LEU A 18 -13.12 -5.92 11.82
N GLN A 19 -12.68 -4.75 12.26
CA GLN A 19 -11.93 -3.81 11.44
C GLN A 19 -10.52 -4.32 11.13
N ASP A 20 -9.89 -5.02 12.07
CA ASP A 20 -8.63 -5.72 11.83
C ASP A 20 -8.81 -6.94 10.90
N PHE A 21 -9.98 -7.60 10.93
CA PHE A 21 -10.34 -8.65 9.97
C PHE A 21 -10.78 -8.12 8.60
N ASN A 22 -11.24 -6.87 8.53
CA ASN A 22 -11.67 -6.27 7.28
C ASN A 22 -10.45 -5.74 6.51
N ARG A 23 -9.99 -6.50 5.51
CA ARG A 23 -8.90 -6.09 4.59
C ARG A 23 -9.23 -4.86 3.74
N ASN A 24 -10.44 -4.29 3.83
CA ASN A 24 -10.75 -3.04 3.15
C ASN A 24 -10.03 -1.86 3.83
N VAL A 25 -9.02 -1.35 3.13
CA VAL A 25 -8.35 -0.09 3.46
C VAL A 25 -9.35 1.07 3.35
N SER A 26 -9.24 2.05 4.24
CA SER A 26 -10.04 3.28 4.18
C SER A 26 -10.02 3.89 2.78
N THR A 27 -11.16 4.40 2.30
CA THR A 27 -11.33 5.02 0.97
C THR A 27 -10.25 6.06 0.68
N GLY A 28 -9.82 6.81 1.72
CA GLY A 28 -8.71 7.77 1.62
C GLY A 28 -7.36 7.10 1.33
N SER A 29 -6.98 6.06 2.08
CA SER A 29 -5.75 5.29 1.82
C SER A 29 -5.80 4.62 0.45
N ASN A 30 -6.97 4.15 0.03
CA ASN A 30 -7.13 3.52 -1.26
C ASN A 30 -6.88 4.48 -2.44
N MET A 31 -7.41 5.70 -2.35
CA MET A 31 -7.14 6.74 -3.35
C MET A 31 -5.65 7.08 -3.41
N LEU A 32 -4.99 7.20 -2.25
CA LEU A 32 -3.55 7.40 -2.18
C LEU A 32 -2.78 6.24 -2.85
N PHE A 33 -3.22 5.00 -2.64
CA PHE A 33 -2.62 3.84 -3.28
C PHE A 33 -2.74 3.84 -4.80
N TYR A 34 -3.93 4.07 -5.36
CA TYR A 34 -4.09 4.12 -6.81
C TYR A 34 -3.36 5.32 -7.42
N GLY A 35 -3.39 6.49 -6.77
CA GLY A 35 -2.67 7.68 -7.21
C GLY A 35 -1.15 7.46 -7.24
N SER A 36 -0.57 6.94 -6.16
CA SER A 36 0.86 6.62 -6.11
C SER A 36 1.24 5.51 -7.09
N ALA A 37 0.42 4.47 -7.24
CA ALA A 37 0.68 3.37 -8.16
C ALA A 37 0.68 3.85 -9.62
N ALA A 38 -0.22 4.75 -9.99
CA ALA A 38 -0.30 5.32 -11.33
C ALA A 38 0.96 6.15 -11.66
N ILE A 39 1.42 6.98 -10.72
CA ILE A 39 2.65 7.77 -10.90
C ILE A 39 3.86 6.84 -11.04
N THR A 40 4.01 5.86 -10.16
CA THR A 40 5.16 4.96 -10.17
C THR A 40 5.20 4.05 -11.39
N SER A 41 4.06 3.55 -11.86
CA SER A 41 3.97 2.70 -13.05
C SER A 41 4.09 3.48 -14.37
N ALA A 42 3.93 4.81 -14.35
CA ALA A 42 4.22 5.67 -15.49
C ALA A 42 5.70 6.04 -15.62
N LEU A 43 6.49 6.01 -14.53
CA LEU A 43 7.93 6.34 -14.57
C LEU A 43 8.73 5.52 -15.60
N PRO A 44 8.50 4.20 -15.76
CA PRO A 44 9.21 3.43 -16.77
C PRO A 44 8.93 3.90 -18.20
N ILE A 45 7.76 4.48 -18.50
CA ILE A 45 7.47 4.99 -19.85
C ILE A 45 8.55 6.00 -20.27
N TRP A 46 8.91 6.92 -19.36
CA TRP A 46 9.97 7.89 -19.60
C TRP A 46 11.32 7.21 -19.83
N LEU A 47 11.63 6.17 -19.05
CA LEU A 47 12.87 5.40 -19.15
C LEU A 47 13.00 4.71 -20.52
N TYR A 48 11.94 4.06 -21.00
CA TYR A 48 11.95 3.39 -22.31
C TYR A 48 11.93 4.37 -23.48
N TRP A 49 11.29 5.51 -23.32
CA TRP A 49 11.34 6.56 -24.34
C TRP A 49 12.75 7.14 -24.49
N ARG A 50 13.42 7.48 -23.38
CA ARG A 50 14.72 8.17 -23.43
C ARG A 50 15.92 7.25 -23.67
N ILE A 51 15.89 6.03 -23.14
CA ILE A 51 17.06 5.14 -23.13
C ILE A 51 16.95 4.08 -24.22
N HIS A 52 15.80 3.44 -24.33
CA HIS A 52 15.56 2.41 -25.36
C HIS A 52 15.12 3.02 -26.70
N GLN A 53 15.03 4.35 -26.80
CA GLN A 53 14.67 5.11 -28.01
C GLN A 53 13.38 4.59 -28.66
N MET A 54 12.42 4.14 -27.84
CA MET A 54 11.17 3.56 -28.32
C MET A 54 10.20 4.66 -28.73
N GLU A 55 9.62 4.54 -29.93
CA GLU A 55 8.64 5.50 -30.43
C GLU A 55 7.32 5.41 -29.66
N LEU A 56 6.89 6.54 -29.09
CA LEU A 56 5.73 6.64 -28.21
C LEU A 56 4.41 6.40 -28.93
N LEU A 57 4.20 7.01 -30.11
CA LEU A 57 2.93 6.99 -30.83
C LEU A 57 2.51 5.59 -31.30
N PRO A 58 3.33 4.81 -32.03
CA PRO A 58 2.93 3.48 -32.47
C PRO A 58 2.78 2.48 -31.32
N SER A 59 3.45 2.73 -30.20
CA SER A 59 3.45 1.84 -29.04
C SER A 59 2.55 2.29 -27.90
N LEU A 60 1.78 3.38 -28.10
CA LEU A 60 0.99 4.03 -27.05
C LEU A 60 -0.01 3.06 -26.40
N ILE A 61 -0.63 2.21 -27.21
CA ILE A 61 -1.60 1.21 -26.76
C ILE A 61 -0.95 0.24 -25.76
N PHE A 62 0.28 -0.20 -26.03
CA PHE A 62 1.02 -1.09 -25.13
C PHE A 62 1.45 -0.38 -23.85
N PHE A 63 1.91 0.88 -23.95
CA PHE A 63 2.25 1.68 -22.78
C PHE A 63 1.04 1.84 -21.85
N VAL A 64 -0.11 2.25 -22.39
CA VAL A 64 -1.33 2.44 -21.59
C VAL A 64 -1.81 1.12 -21.01
N ALA A 65 -1.88 0.04 -21.80
CA ALA A 65 -2.39 -1.24 -21.35
C ALA A 65 -1.53 -1.83 -20.21
N PHE A 66 -0.21 -1.91 -20.40
CA PHE A 66 0.67 -2.53 -19.40
C PHE A 66 0.92 -1.63 -18.19
N THR A 67 0.91 -0.29 -18.33
CA THR A 67 0.90 0.61 -17.18
C THR A 67 -0.39 0.50 -16.37
N ALA A 68 -1.55 0.34 -17.02
CA ALA A 68 -2.82 0.15 -16.29
C ALA A 68 -2.85 -1.18 -15.51
N ILE A 69 -2.41 -2.28 -16.14
CA ILE A 69 -2.27 -3.59 -15.47
C ILE A 69 -1.29 -3.46 -14.28
N SER A 70 -0.15 -2.83 -14.49
CA SER A 70 0.86 -2.61 -13.45
C SER A 70 0.33 -1.74 -12.31
N THR A 71 -0.42 -0.69 -12.61
CA THR A 71 -1.08 0.16 -11.60
C THR A 71 -2.01 -0.67 -10.72
N TYR A 72 -2.83 -1.54 -11.31
CA TYR A 72 -3.73 -2.41 -10.58
C TYR A 72 -2.97 -3.37 -9.66
N LEU A 73 -1.93 -4.04 -10.19
CA LEU A 73 -1.11 -4.99 -9.43
C LEU A 73 -0.30 -4.30 -8.31
N MET A 74 0.22 -3.10 -8.56
CA MET A 74 0.88 -2.30 -7.54
C MET A 74 -0.07 -1.81 -6.46
N ALA A 75 -1.27 -1.36 -6.81
CA ALA A 75 -2.29 -0.97 -5.84
C ALA A 75 -2.68 -2.17 -4.95
N MET A 76 -2.78 -3.37 -5.54
CA MET A 76 -2.95 -4.61 -4.78
C MET A 76 -1.76 -4.89 -3.85
N ALA A 77 -0.52 -4.74 -4.35
CA ALA A 77 0.69 -4.95 -3.56
C ALA A 77 0.80 -3.98 -2.38
N TYR A 78 0.43 -2.70 -2.56
CA TYR A 78 0.39 -1.72 -1.48
C TYR A 78 -0.60 -2.09 -0.40
N ARG A 79 -1.83 -2.49 -0.78
CA ARG A 79 -2.86 -2.90 0.17
C ARG A 79 -2.40 -4.09 1.02
N ASN A 80 -1.84 -5.11 0.37
CA ASN A 80 -1.33 -6.30 1.05
C ASN A 80 -0.15 -5.97 1.98
N THR A 81 0.78 -5.14 1.49
CA THR A 81 1.95 -4.70 2.26
C THR A 81 1.54 -3.88 3.48
N LYS A 82 0.59 -2.93 3.32
CA LYS A 82 0.03 -2.17 4.44
C LYS A 82 -0.55 -3.11 5.50
N PHE A 83 -1.30 -4.13 5.12
CA PHE A 83 -1.88 -5.09 6.07
C PHE A 83 -0.81 -5.78 6.91
N THR A 84 0.23 -6.34 6.29
CA THR A 84 1.35 -6.99 7.01
C THR A 84 2.15 -6.01 7.86
N LEU A 85 2.32 -4.77 7.40
CA LEU A 85 3.08 -3.75 8.12
C LEU A 85 2.30 -3.09 9.25
N LYS A 86 0.97 -2.98 9.17
CA LYS A 86 0.15 -2.36 10.21
C LYS A 86 0.38 -3.05 11.56
N HIS A 87 0.34 -4.38 11.60
CA HIS A 87 0.63 -5.14 12.81
C HIS A 87 2.06 -4.91 13.34
N LYS A 88 3.06 -4.88 12.44
CA LYS A 88 4.47 -4.68 12.85
C LYS A 88 4.77 -3.26 13.33
N VAL A 89 4.16 -2.26 12.70
CA VAL A 89 4.31 -0.84 13.07
C VAL A 89 3.55 -0.55 14.36
N ALA A 90 2.35 -1.11 14.54
CA ALA A 90 1.60 -1.01 15.79
C ALA A 90 2.44 -1.50 16.98
N VAL A 91 3.01 -2.71 16.90
CA VAL A 91 3.86 -3.27 17.98
C VAL A 91 5.10 -2.42 18.25
N LYS A 92 5.74 -1.83 17.23
CA LYS A 92 6.97 -1.03 17.41
C LYS A 92 6.72 0.42 17.85
N ARG A 93 5.56 1.00 17.53
CA ARG A 93 5.20 2.38 17.88
C ARG A 93 4.34 2.49 19.11
N GLU A 94 3.78 1.38 19.58
CA GLU A 94 2.91 1.36 20.75
C GLU A 94 3.56 2.00 21.98
N ASP A 95 4.79 1.61 22.31
CA ASP A 95 5.48 2.10 23.51
C ASP A 95 5.82 3.60 23.42
N ALA A 96 6.27 4.05 22.25
CA ALA A 96 6.61 5.45 22.02
C ALA A 96 5.37 6.35 22.08
N VAL A 97 4.28 5.97 21.40
CA VAL A 97 3.03 6.74 21.38
C VAL A 97 2.35 6.74 22.75
N THR A 98 2.40 5.62 23.49
CA THR A 98 1.88 5.56 24.87
C THR A 98 2.61 6.55 25.77
N ARG A 99 3.94 6.63 25.66
CA ARG A 99 4.76 7.51 26.47
C ARG A 99 4.49 8.99 26.17
N GLU A 100 4.41 9.36 24.89
CA GLU A 100 4.11 10.73 24.47
C GLU A 100 2.71 11.16 24.90
N MET A 101 1.70 10.31 24.69
CA MET A 101 0.34 10.65 25.07
C MET A 101 0.11 10.65 26.58
N THR A 102 0.79 9.78 27.33
CA THR A 102 0.76 9.81 28.80
C THR A 102 1.32 11.13 29.34
N GLN A 103 2.34 11.69 28.68
CA GLN A 103 2.91 13.00 29.03
C GLN A 103 1.99 14.16 28.65
N LEU A 104 1.41 14.14 27.44
CA LEU A 104 0.48 15.17 26.97
C LEU A 104 -0.83 15.21 27.76
N LEU A 105 -1.30 14.04 28.22
CA LEU A 105 -2.53 13.90 28.98
C LEU A 105 -2.28 13.92 30.50
N ALA A 106 -1.05 14.16 30.96
CA ALA A 106 -0.71 14.18 32.38
C ALA A 106 -1.42 15.31 33.14
N ASP A 107 -1.54 16.48 32.51
CA ASP A 107 -2.03 17.72 33.14
C ASP A 107 -3.54 17.94 32.97
N ASP A 108 -4.19 17.14 32.11
CA ASP A 108 -5.59 17.33 31.75
C ASP A 108 -6.53 16.59 32.72
N LYS A 109 -7.58 17.26 33.21
CA LYS A 109 -8.57 16.72 34.19
C LYS A 109 -9.60 15.79 33.52
N MET A 110 -9.14 14.87 32.69
CA MET A 110 -9.99 13.87 32.05
C MET A 110 -10.04 12.57 32.84
N SER A 111 -11.14 11.82 32.69
CA SER A 111 -11.30 10.49 33.30
C SER A 111 -10.25 9.53 32.72
N ARG A 112 -9.75 8.58 33.53
CA ARG A 112 -8.74 7.59 33.07
C ARG A 112 -9.19 6.87 31.79
N LYS A 113 -10.48 6.52 31.70
CA LYS A 113 -11.07 5.88 30.52
C LYS A 113 -11.00 6.73 29.25
N GLU A 114 -11.21 8.04 29.36
CA GLU A 114 -11.16 8.96 28.20
C GLU A 114 -9.73 9.20 27.72
N LYS A 115 -8.75 9.21 28.65
CA LYS A 115 -7.33 9.27 28.31
C LYS A 115 -6.89 8.04 27.53
N ASP A 116 -7.26 6.86 28.00
CA ASP A 116 -6.94 5.58 27.34
C ASP A 116 -7.57 5.48 25.94
N GLU A 117 -8.82 5.95 25.77
CA GLU A 117 -9.50 5.98 24.46
C GLU A 117 -8.80 6.92 23.47
N ARG A 118 -8.34 8.11 23.90
CA ARG A 118 -7.57 9.04 23.05
C ARG A 118 -6.20 8.47 22.67
N ILE A 119 -5.51 7.83 23.61
CA ILE A 119 -4.25 7.14 23.35
C ILE A 119 -4.46 6.06 22.28
N LEU A 120 -5.47 5.22 22.45
CA LEU A 120 -5.80 4.15 21.52
C LEU A 120 -6.12 4.69 20.11
N TRP A 121 -6.91 5.76 20.04
CA TRP A 121 -7.29 6.39 18.78
C TRP A 121 -6.06 6.95 18.04
N LYS A 122 -5.17 7.65 18.75
CA LYS A 122 -3.94 8.18 18.15
C LYS A 122 -2.97 7.08 17.74
N LYS A 123 -2.83 6.03 18.55
CA LYS A 123 -2.03 4.84 18.19
C LYS A 123 -2.48 4.27 16.85
N ASN A 124 -3.79 4.08 16.68
CA ASN A 124 -4.35 3.52 15.45
C ASN A 124 -4.16 4.48 14.26
N GLU A 125 -4.39 5.78 14.45
CA GLU A 125 -4.19 6.81 13.40
C GLU A 125 -2.73 6.87 12.93
N VAL A 126 -1.76 6.93 13.85
CA VAL A 126 -0.34 6.99 13.53
C VAL A 126 0.12 5.69 12.87
N ALA A 127 -0.30 4.54 13.38
CA ALA A 127 0.02 3.25 12.78
C ALA A 127 -0.54 3.14 11.35
N ASP A 128 -1.77 3.59 11.12
CA ASP A 128 -2.37 3.58 9.79
C ASP A 128 -1.66 4.51 8.81
N PHE A 129 -1.25 5.70 9.24
CA PHE A 129 -0.51 6.64 8.39
C PHE A 129 0.90 6.13 8.07
N GLU A 130 1.69 5.76 9.09
CA GLU A 130 3.04 5.26 8.90
C GLU A 130 3.05 3.98 8.04
N ALA A 131 2.13 3.04 8.28
CA ALA A 131 2.02 1.83 7.48
C ALA A 131 1.64 2.14 6.02
N THR A 132 0.77 3.13 5.78
CA THR A 132 0.40 3.57 4.43
C THR A 132 1.62 4.12 3.70
N VAL A 133 2.34 5.08 4.29
CA VAL A 133 3.50 5.70 3.67
C VAL A 133 4.63 4.69 3.43
N PHE A 134 4.92 3.85 4.43
CA PHE A 134 5.95 2.82 4.31
C PHE A 134 5.61 1.80 3.22
N SER A 135 4.34 1.37 3.14
CA SER A 135 3.91 0.42 2.11
C SER A 135 4.10 0.96 0.70
N ILE A 136 3.82 2.25 0.47
CA ILE A 136 4.03 2.91 -0.82
C ILE A 136 5.51 2.97 -1.14
N PHE A 137 6.32 3.49 -0.22
CA PHE A 137 7.77 3.65 -0.42
C PHE A 137 8.47 2.32 -0.69
N TYR A 138 8.22 1.30 0.13
CA TYR A 138 8.88 -0.01 0.01
C TYR A 138 8.57 -0.70 -1.32
N ASN A 139 7.29 -0.72 -1.73
CA ASN A 139 6.91 -1.31 -3.01
C ASN A 139 7.43 -0.49 -4.20
N ASN A 140 7.47 0.84 -4.10
CA ASN A 140 8.02 1.69 -5.15
C ASN A 140 9.51 1.47 -5.36
N ALA A 141 10.28 1.41 -4.26
CA ALA A 141 11.70 1.16 -4.31
C ALA A 141 12.00 -0.20 -4.94
N LEU A 142 11.28 -1.26 -4.54
CA LEU A 142 11.45 -2.58 -5.14
C LEU A 142 11.02 -2.62 -6.61
N PHE A 143 9.90 -1.98 -6.97
CA PHE A 143 9.43 -1.93 -8.35
C PHE A 143 10.48 -1.30 -9.26
N LEU A 144 10.99 -0.12 -8.90
CA LEU A 144 12.01 0.56 -9.70
C LEU A 144 13.32 -0.23 -9.76
N ALA A 145 13.76 -0.80 -8.64
CA ALA A 145 14.97 -1.62 -8.61
C ALA A 145 14.89 -2.83 -9.55
N PHE A 146 13.77 -3.56 -9.52
CA PHE A 146 13.54 -4.69 -10.42
C PHE A 146 13.36 -4.24 -11.87
N VAL A 147 12.61 -3.17 -12.14
CA VAL A 147 12.44 -2.65 -13.51
C VAL A 147 13.80 -2.29 -14.11
N ILE A 148 14.67 -1.60 -13.37
CA ILE A 148 16.01 -1.25 -13.83
C ILE A 148 16.86 -2.52 -14.02
N PHE A 149 16.85 -3.44 -13.07
CA PHE A 149 17.63 -4.66 -13.17
C PHE A 149 17.20 -5.53 -14.37
N LEU A 150 15.91 -5.80 -14.52
CA LEU A 150 15.38 -6.61 -15.62
C LEU A 150 15.57 -5.92 -16.97
N SER A 151 15.23 -4.63 -17.07
CA SER A 151 15.27 -3.90 -18.33
C SER A 151 16.70 -3.77 -18.89
N PHE A 152 17.68 -3.42 -18.04
CA PHE A 152 19.04 -3.10 -18.49
C PHE A 152 20.01 -4.28 -18.45
N TYR A 153 19.83 -5.24 -17.53
CA TYR A 153 20.79 -6.34 -17.36
C TYR A 153 20.26 -7.66 -17.91
N LEU A 154 18.99 -7.99 -17.63
CA LEU A 154 18.46 -9.31 -17.99
C LEU A 154 17.90 -9.37 -19.42
N LEU A 155 17.14 -8.35 -19.82
CA LEU A 155 16.37 -8.33 -21.08
C LEU A 155 16.97 -7.38 -22.14
N ARG A 156 18.22 -6.94 -21.94
CA ARG A 156 18.91 -5.94 -22.80
C ARG A 156 18.93 -6.29 -24.29
N SER A 157 19.01 -7.57 -24.64
CA SER A 157 19.11 -8.05 -26.02
C SER A 157 17.76 -8.23 -26.73
N ILE A 158 16.65 -8.11 -25.99
CA ILE A 158 15.30 -8.27 -26.53
C ILE A 158 14.83 -6.92 -27.10
N SER A 159 13.94 -6.96 -28.10
CA SER A 159 13.33 -5.74 -28.63
C SER A 159 12.73 -4.86 -27.51
N PRO A 160 12.81 -3.52 -27.60
CA PRO A 160 12.28 -2.61 -26.59
C PRO A 160 10.82 -2.88 -26.18
N THR A 161 9.96 -3.22 -27.15
CA THR A 161 8.54 -3.49 -26.91
C THR A 161 8.32 -4.73 -26.04
N PHE A 162 8.94 -5.85 -26.38
CA PHE A 162 8.85 -7.07 -25.57
C PHE A 162 9.54 -6.92 -24.21
N ASN A 163 10.68 -6.19 -24.16
CA ASN A 163 11.36 -5.88 -22.91
C ASN A 163 10.44 -5.10 -21.96
N TYR A 164 9.76 -4.06 -22.44
CA TYR A 164 8.81 -3.27 -21.66
C TYR A 164 7.66 -4.12 -21.11
N MET A 165 7.00 -4.89 -21.98
CA MET A 165 5.85 -5.72 -21.58
C MET A 165 6.24 -6.73 -20.49
N ILE A 166 7.33 -7.46 -20.69
CA ILE A 166 7.79 -8.49 -19.74
C ILE A 166 8.28 -7.86 -18.44
N THR A 167 9.04 -6.76 -18.50
CA THR A 167 9.58 -6.12 -17.30
C THR A 167 8.46 -5.54 -16.44
N ILE A 168 7.55 -4.79 -17.03
CA ILE A 168 6.47 -4.11 -16.28
C ILE A 168 5.47 -5.12 -15.71
N SER A 169 5.00 -6.08 -16.52
CA SER A 169 4.09 -7.11 -16.03
C SER A 169 4.77 -8.08 -15.06
N GLY A 170 6.00 -8.49 -15.35
CA GLY A 170 6.78 -9.41 -14.53
C GLY A 170 7.11 -8.81 -13.17
N THR A 171 7.59 -7.56 -13.11
CA THR A 171 7.91 -6.91 -11.85
C THR A 171 6.65 -6.61 -11.02
N SER A 172 5.59 -6.07 -11.64
CA SER A 172 4.35 -5.78 -10.90
C SER A 172 3.65 -7.06 -10.42
N GLY A 173 3.64 -8.11 -11.22
CA GLY A 173 3.14 -9.43 -10.84
C GLY A 173 3.97 -10.07 -9.73
N LEU A 174 5.30 -10.02 -9.83
CA LEU A 174 6.20 -10.51 -8.79
C LEU A 174 5.97 -9.79 -7.47
N LEU A 175 5.82 -8.46 -7.47
CA LEU A 175 5.54 -7.70 -6.26
C LEU A 175 4.17 -8.02 -5.67
N ALA A 176 3.14 -8.19 -6.51
CA ALA A 176 1.82 -8.61 -6.04
C ALA A 176 1.89 -9.98 -5.35
N LEU A 177 2.65 -10.93 -5.91
CA LEU A 177 2.89 -12.25 -5.30
C LEU A 177 3.68 -12.13 -3.99
N LEU A 178 4.80 -11.41 -3.99
CA LEU A 178 5.64 -11.20 -2.80
C LEU A 178 4.91 -10.50 -1.66
N SER A 179 4.01 -9.57 -1.98
CA SER A 179 3.15 -8.90 -1.00
C SER A 179 2.13 -9.85 -0.36
N THR A 180 1.80 -10.94 -1.04
CA THR A 180 0.84 -11.96 -0.57
C THR A 180 1.55 -13.08 0.21
N SER A 181 2.82 -13.38 -0.10
CA SER A 181 3.55 -14.55 0.41
C SER A 181 4.15 -14.42 1.83
N LYS A 182 3.79 -13.41 2.63
CA LYS A 182 4.24 -13.24 4.03
C LYS A 182 3.09 -13.13 5.03
N SER A 183 2.17 -14.10 4.96
CA SER A 183 1.09 -14.31 5.93
C SER A 183 1.13 -15.73 6.51
N SER A 184 2.32 -16.22 6.87
CA SER A 184 2.49 -17.42 7.69
C SER A 184 3.42 -17.12 8.85
#